data_AF-A0A3L9MED4-F1
#
_entry.id   AF-A0A3L9MED4-F1
#
_cell.length_a   1.000
_cell.length_b   1.000
_cell.length_c   1.000
_cell.angle_alpha   90.00
_cell.angle_beta   90.00
_cell.angle_gamma   90.00
#
_symmetry.space_group_name_H-M   'P 1'
#
loop_
_entity.id
_entity.type
_entity.pdbx_description
1 polymer ?
#
loop_
_entity_poly.entity_id
_entity_poly.type
_entity_poly.pdbx_seq_one_letter_code
_entity_poly.pdbx_strand_id
1 'polypeptide(L)'
;MNVKGLVILGILSIFSLSSCGSSKNIPQKVITKIIRDTVIVNSKTDQYEMTRAAKLEDYKISTANYPAVGQDDRVRFLVLHYTALNNEKSMQVLTQQEVSSHYLVNDIDDNEIHLLVDETKRAWHAGASKWKNLDNLNFTSIGIEIVNSGYTTNGGVITHYPYPEYQFKKIGSLTKDIVNRYKILPINVIAHSDIAPGRKHDPGPLFPWKRLYDEYGVGAWYEEADKQSFITTAPFIFDGEVVIKEFQKELKKYGYDITETGIWDDKTKKTTQAFQYHFNPKKYDGTLDVETWAIIKALNKKYNP
;
A
#
# COMPACT_ATOMS: atom_id res chain seq x y z
N MET A 1 -49.10 -62.09 -11.61
CA MET A 1 -49.96 -60.95 -12.00
C MET A 1 -49.96 -59.92 -10.89
N ASN A 2 -49.95 -58.66 -11.30
CA ASN A 2 -50.06 -57.41 -10.54
C ASN A 2 -48.80 -56.73 -9.99
N VAL A 3 -48.81 -55.43 -10.30
CA VAL A 3 -47.77 -54.41 -10.36
C VAL A 3 -48.07 -53.36 -9.29
N LYS A 4 -47.07 -52.51 -9.01
CA LYS A 4 -47.08 -51.17 -8.39
C LYS A 4 -46.65 -51.18 -6.91
N GLY A 5 -45.80 -50.26 -6.44
CA GLY A 5 -45.26 -49.06 -7.06
C GLY A 5 -44.11 -48.50 -6.20
N LEU A 6 -43.26 -47.73 -6.86
CA LEU A 6 -42.08 -47.07 -6.34
C LEU A 6 -42.48 -45.74 -5.67
N VAL A 7 -42.02 -45.48 -4.45
CA VAL A 7 -42.03 -44.13 -3.83
C VAL A 7 -40.64 -43.88 -3.24
N ILE A 8 -39.99 -42.84 -3.75
CA ILE A 8 -38.71 -42.29 -3.27
C ILE A 8 -39.03 -41.21 -2.24
N LEU A 9 -38.51 -41.31 -1.02
CA LEU A 9 -38.39 -40.19 -0.10
C LEU A 9 -36.92 -40.00 0.29
N GLY A 10 -36.40 -38.81 -0.01
CA GLY A 10 -35.06 -38.37 0.35
C GLY A 10 -34.95 -38.07 1.85
N ILE A 11 -33.84 -38.52 2.45
CA ILE A 11 -33.49 -38.25 3.84
C ILE A 11 -32.55 -37.03 3.86
N LEU A 12 -32.98 -35.99 4.56
CA LEU A 12 -32.23 -34.77 4.85
C LEU A 12 -31.32 -35.05 6.05
N SER A 13 -30.00 -35.03 5.85
CA SER A 13 -29.01 -35.22 6.90
C SER A 13 -28.75 -33.90 7.64
N ILE A 14 -29.20 -33.81 8.90
CA ILE A 14 -28.89 -32.72 9.82
C ILE A 14 -27.54 -33.03 10.49
N PHE A 15 -26.51 -32.24 10.20
CA PHE A 15 -25.25 -32.25 10.95
C PHE A 15 -25.34 -31.26 12.11
N SER A 16 -25.32 -31.78 13.34
CA SER A 16 -25.11 -31.01 14.56
C SER A 16 -23.61 -30.85 14.84
N LEU A 17 -23.11 -29.62 14.82
CA LEU A 17 -21.77 -29.29 15.32
C LEU A 17 -21.89 -28.79 16.77
N SER A 18 -21.45 -29.62 17.71
CA SER A 18 -21.25 -29.27 19.12
C SER A 18 -19.95 -28.47 19.28
N SER A 19 -20.07 -27.19 19.64
CA SER A 19 -18.97 -26.32 20.06
C SER A 19 -18.84 -26.35 21.59
N CYS A 20 -17.69 -26.80 22.08
CA CYS A 20 -17.25 -26.57 23.46
C CYS A 20 -16.42 -25.29 23.49
N GLY A 21 -16.98 -24.22 24.06
CA GLY A 21 -16.27 -22.97 24.35
C GLY A 21 -16.81 -22.36 25.62
N SER A 22 -15.94 -22.16 26.62
CA SER A 22 -16.27 -21.59 27.93
C SER A 22 -16.99 -20.25 27.80
N SER A 23 -18.19 -20.12 28.38
CA SER A 23 -18.93 -18.85 28.41
C SER A 23 -18.27 -17.87 29.38
N LYS A 24 -17.58 -16.85 28.87
CA LYS A 24 -17.37 -15.62 29.63
C LYS A 24 -18.59 -14.73 29.39
N ASN A 25 -19.34 -14.44 30.45
CA ASN A 25 -20.41 -13.44 30.41
C ASN A 25 -19.79 -12.06 30.14
N ILE A 26 -19.94 -11.57 28.92
CA ILE A 26 -19.56 -10.20 28.54
C ILE A 26 -20.81 -9.34 28.70
N PRO A 27 -20.79 -8.30 29.56
CA PRO A 27 -21.96 -7.44 29.74
C PRO A 27 -22.26 -6.64 28.48
N GLN A 28 -23.54 -6.63 28.09
CA GLN A 28 -24.05 -5.90 26.93
C GLN A 28 -24.04 -4.39 27.23
N LYS A 29 -23.15 -3.65 26.56
CA LYS A 29 -23.09 -2.18 26.68
C LYS A 29 -24.18 -1.54 25.83
N VAL A 30 -24.88 -0.55 26.38
CA VAL A 30 -25.98 0.19 25.76
C VAL A 30 -25.52 1.60 25.38
N ILE A 31 -25.94 2.06 24.21
CA ILE A 31 -25.65 3.38 23.67
C ILE A 31 -26.43 4.45 24.45
N THR A 32 -25.74 5.42 25.07
CA THR A 32 -26.38 6.44 25.93
C THR A 32 -26.40 7.86 25.35
N LYS A 33 -25.71 8.16 24.23
CA LYS A 33 -25.82 9.47 23.56
C LYS A 33 -25.32 9.43 22.10
N ILE A 34 -26.01 10.14 21.21
CA ILE A 34 -25.61 10.37 19.81
C ILE A 34 -25.38 11.88 19.63
N ILE A 35 -24.14 12.29 19.32
CA ILE A 35 -23.81 13.68 18.98
C ILE A 35 -22.99 13.64 17.70
N ARG A 36 -23.67 13.76 16.55
CA ARG A 36 -23.11 13.65 15.17
C ARG A 36 -22.38 12.33 14.89
N ASP A 37 -23.09 11.41 14.23
CA ASP A 37 -22.58 10.27 13.46
C ASP A 37 -21.38 9.51 14.04
N THR A 38 -21.36 9.20 15.33
CA THR A 38 -20.38 8.26 15.89
C THR A 38 -20.96 7.55 17.10
N VAL A 39 -21.14 6.23 16.99
CA VAL A 39 -21.27 5.33 18.14
C VAL A 39 -20.60 4.01 17.82
N ILE A 40 -19.87 3.48 18.79
CA ILE A 40 -19.04 2.28 18.69
C ILE A 40 -19.21 1.39 19.91
N VAL A 41 -19.33 0.08 19.66
CA VAL A 41 -18.44 -0.97 20.19
C VAL A 41 -18.48 -2.14 19.19
N ASN A 42 -17.39 -2.40 18.47
CA ASN A 42 -17.18 -3.71 17.82
C ASN A 42 -16.83 -4.72 18.93
N SER A 43 -17.69 -5.73 19.12
CA SER A 43 -17.54 -6.75 20.17
C SER A 43 -16.26 -7.60 20.07
N LYS A 44 -15.49 -7.49 18.98
CA LYS A 44 -14.24 -8.21 18.77
C LYS A 44 -12.97 -7.38 18.94
N THR A 45 -13.04 -6.05 18.84
CA THR A 45 -11.84 -5.20 18.72
C THR A 45 -11.76 -4.03 19.71
N ASP A 46 -12.87 -3.69 20.40
CA ASP A 46 -12.93 -2.53 21.32
C ASP A 46 -12.51 -1.18 20.67
N GLN A 47 -12.57 -1.08 19.32
CA GLN A 47 -12.16 0.10 18.54
C GLN A 47 -13.34 0.91 17.98
N TYR A 48 -13.27 2.23 18.19
CA TYR A 48 -13.26 3.33 17.20
C TYR A 48 -13.96 3.28 15.80
N GLU A 49 -14.92 2.41 15.40
CA GLU A 49 -15.46 2.41 14.01
C GLU A 49 -16.53 3.49 13.64
N MET A 50 -16.21 4.41 12.72
CA MET A 50 -17.19 5.29 12.08
C MET A 50 -18.05 4.53 11.07
N THR A 51 -19.37 4.52 11.26
CA THR A 51 -20.32 3.87 10.34
C THR A 51 -21.23 4.89 9.68
N ARG A 52 -21.37 4.80 8.35
CA ARG A 52 -22.38 5.55 7.60
C ARG A 52 -23.56 4.63 7.28
N ALA A 53 -24.75 4.99 7.72
CA ALA A 53 -25.99 4.27 7.43
C ALA A 53 -27.02 5.23 6.82
N ALA A 54 -27.94 4.69 6.01
CA ALA A 54 -29.02 5.49 5.43
C ALA A 54 -29.93 6.05 6.53
N LYS A 55 -30.41 7.28 6.33
CA LYS A 55 -31.45 7.91 7.16
C LYS A 55 -32.68 8.11 6.29
N LEU A 56 -33.73 7.36 6.57
CA LEU A 56 -34.97 7.33 5.79
C LEU A 56 -36.14 7.75 6.69
N GLU A 57 -37.13 8.45 6.13
CA GLU A 57 -38.32 8.89 6.87
C GLU A 57 -39.31 7.74 7.10
N ASP A 58 -39.56 6.94 6.05
CA ASP A 58 -40.61 5.90 6.08
C ASP A 58 -40.08 4.49 6.40
N TYR A 59 -38.76 4.31 6.50
CA TYR A 59 -38.14 2.98 6.63
C TYR A 59 -37.11 2.92 7.74
N LYS A 60 -37.16 1.85 8.53
CA LYS A 60 -36.16 1.55 9.56
C LYS A 60 -35.00 0.74 8.98
N ILE A 61 -33.77 1.24 9.15
CA ILE A 61 -32.56 0.45 8.91
C ILE A 61 -32.33 -0.49 10.11
N SER A 62 -32.39 -1.79 9.87
CA SER A 62 -32.10 -2.80 10.90
C SER A 62 -30.60 -3.07 10.97
N THR A 63 -30.01 -2.94 12.16
CA THR A 63 -28.60 -3.24 12.45
C THR A 63 -28.42 -4.55 13.21
N ALA A 64 -29.47 -5.39 13.31
CA ALA A 64 -29.44 -6.63 14.09
C ALA A 64 -28.35 -7.64 13.64
N ASN A 65 -27.93 -7.57 12.37
CA ASN A 65 -26.91 -8.43 11.78
C ASN A 65 -25.65 -7.66 11.34
N TYR A 66 -25.46 -6.43 11.84
CA TYR A 66 -24.29 -5.60 11.56
C TYR A 66 -23.22 -5.77 12.67
N PRO A 67 -21.92 -5.75 12.33
CA PRO A 67 -21.37 -5.85 10.98
C PRO A 67 -21.37 -7.29 10.45
N ALA A 68 -21.32 -7.43 9.11
CA ALA A 68 -21.09 -8.73 8.48
C ALA A 68 -19.66 -9.21 8.77
N VAL A 69 -19.46 -10.53 8.85
CA VAL A 69 -18.12 -11.11 9.05
C VAL A 69 -17.22 -10.91 7.83
N GLY A 70 -17.77 -11.00 6.63
CA GLY A 70 -17.03 -10.82 5.37
C GLY A 70 -16.89 -9.35 4.99
N GLN A 71 -16.02 -8.62 5.69
CA GLN A 71 -15.67 -7.24 5.38
C GLN A 71 -14.19 -6.96 5.68
N ASP A 72 -13.63 -5.99 4.97
CA ASP A 72 -12.31 -5.41 5.17
C ASP A 72 -12.33 -3.90 4.82
N ASP A 73 -11.20 -3.24 5.01
CA ASP A 73 -11.05 -1.82 4.70
C ASP A 73 -10.90 -1.58 3.19
N ARG A 74 -11.50 -0.48 2.71
CA ARG A 74 -11.31 -0.02 1.33
C ARG A 74 -9.88 0.47 1.08
N VAL A 75 -9.23 0.99 2.12
CA VAL A 75 -7.83 1.39 2.08
C VAL A 75 -6.96 0.13 2.11
N ARG A 76 -6.16 -0.06 1.06
CA ARG A 76 -5.27 -1.22 0.91
C ARG A 76 -3.82 -0.83 0.63
N PHE A 77 -3.59 0.45 0.32
CA PHE A 77 -2.29 0.98 -0.09
C PHE A 77 -1.93 2.25 0.67
N LEU A 78 -0.63 2.47 0.80
CA LEU A 78 -0.06 3.71 1.28
C LEU A 78 0.97 4.18 0.24
N VAL A 79 0.75 5.37 -0.32
CA VAL A 79 1.62 5.94 -1.36
C VAL A 79 2.35 7.15 -0.80
N LEU A 80 3.68 7.13 -0.89
CA LEU A 80 4.55 8.22 -0.45
C LEU A 80 5.00 9.07 -1.64
N HIS A 81 4.98 10.39 -1.43
CA HIS A 81 5.29 11.43 -2.40
C HIS A 81 6.30 12.43 -1.80
N TYR A 82 6.93 13.21 -2.66
CA TYR A 82 7.48 14.51 -2.25
C TYR A 82 6.75 15.63 -3.00
N THR A 83 6.75 16.82 -2.42
CA THR A 83 6.05 17.96 -3.03
C THR A 83 6.86 18.69 -4.09
N ALA A 84 8.19 18.67 -4.03
CA ALA A 84 9.09 19.55 -4.81
C ALA A 84 8.79 21.04 -4.64
N LEU A 85 8.21 21.40 -3.49
CA LEU A 85 7.77 22.74 -3.13
C LEU A 85 8.13 23.01 -1.66
N ASN A 86 8.09 24.28 -1.24
CA ASN A 86 8.21 24.63 0.18
C ASN A 86 6.89 24.39 0.95
N ASN A 87 6.91 24.56 2.27
CA ASN A 87 5.75 24.32 3.15
C ASN A 87 4.50 25.11 2.72
N GLU A 88 4.62 26.43 2.54
CA GLU A 88 3.51 27.31 2.20
C GLU A 88 2.89 26.94 0.85
N LYS A 89 3.73 26.74 -0.16
CA LYS A 89 3.25 26.42 -1.51
C LYS A 89 2.65 25.02 -1.59
N SER A 90 3.22 24.06 -0.86
CA SER A 90 2.66 22.70 -0.76
C SER A 90 1.26 22.75 -0.16
N MET A 91 1.07 23.49 0.94
CA MET A 91 -0.24 23.67 1.57
C MET A 91 -1.25 24.32 0.62
N GLN A 92 -0.85 25.40 -0.08
CA GLN A 92 -1.71 26.06 -1.05
C GLN A 92 -2.15 25.11 -2.16
N VAL A 93 -1.20 24.41 -2.79
CA VAL A 93 -1.47 23.50 -3.91
C VAL A 93 -2.40 22.36 -3.48
N LEU A 94 -2.10 21.69 -2.36
CA LEU A 94 -2.82 20.49 -1.92
C LEU A 94 -4.21 20.76 -1.34
N THR A 95 -4.55 22.03 -1.06
CA THR A 95 -5.86 22.42 -0.52
C THR A 95 -6.72 23.27 -1.48
N GLN A 96 -6.11 23.92 -2.49
CA GLN A 96 -6.79 24.90 -3.35
C GLN A 96 -6.76 24.56 -4.84
N GLN A 97 -6.17 23.44 -5.24
CA GLN A 97 -6.09 23.01 -6.64
C GLN A 97 -6.68 21.60 -6.83
N GLU A 98 -6.70 21.12 -8.07
CA GLU A 98 -7.19 19.79 -8.44
C GLU A 98 -6.15 18.67 -8.19
N VAL A 99 -5.47 18.76 -7.04
CA VAL A 99 -4.53 17.78 -6.52
C VAL A 99 -4.59 17.87 -4.99
N SER A 100 -4.53 16.73 -4.30
CA SER A 100 -4.56 16.69 -2.83
C SER A 100 -3.95 15.41 -2.31
N SER A 101 -3.52 15.43 -1.05
CA SER A 101 -3.10 14.25 -0.30
C SER A 101 -3.96 14.11 0.96
N HIS A 102 -3.89 12.95 1.61
CA HIS A 102 -4.53 12.79 2.91
C HIS A 102 -3.73 13.53 3.98
N TYR A 103 -2.41 13.37 3.94
CA TYR A 103 -1.49 14.01 4.87
C TYR A 103 -0.41 14.82 4.16
N LEU A 104 0.05 15.87 4.83
CA LEU A 104 1.25 16.63 4.48
C LEU A 104 2.20 16.64 5.68
N VAL A 105 3.41 16.13 5.49
CA VAL A 105 4.52 16.25 6.45
C VAL A 105 5.35 17.46 6.07
N ASN A 106 5.35 18.48 6.92
CA ASN A 106 6.11 19.71 6.72
C ASN A 106 7.64 19.49 6.89
N ASP A 107 8.44 20.45 6.43
CA ASP A 107 9.89 20.52 6.62
C ASP A 107 10.23 21.52 7.74
N ILE A 108 9.61 21.32 8.91
CA ILE A 108 9.83 22.10 10.15
C ILE A 108 10.06 21.09 11.29
N ASP A 109 11.04 21.38 12.15
CA ASP A 109 11.31 20.59 13.37
C ASP A 109 10.30 20.96 14.47
N ASP A 110 9.06 20.55 14.24
CA ASP A 110 7.93 20.65 15.17
C ASP A 110 7.26 19.27 15.33
N ASN A 111 6.13 19.21 16.03
CA ASN A 111 5.34 17.98 16.19
C ASN A 111 4.05 17.99 15.35
N GLU A 112 4.03 18.76 14.25
CA GLU A 112 2.85 18.94 13.40
C GLU A 112 2.92 18.07 12.13
N ILE A 113 1.78 17.44 11.84
CA ILE A 113 1.47 16.74 10.60
C ILE A 113 0.06 17.20 10.21
N HIS A 114 -0.12 17.67 8.99
CA HIS A 114 -1.40 18.20 8.56
C HIS A 114 -2.25 17.10 7.92
N LEU A 115 -3.49 16.93 8.38
CA LEU A 115 -4.54 16.14 7.72
C LEU A 115 -5.31 17.07 6.77
N LEU A 116 -5.21 16.84 5.47
CA LEU A 116 -5.85 17.65 4.44
C LEU A 116 -7.14 17.02 3.89
N VAL A 117 -7.16 15.68 3.81
CA VAL A 117 -8.33 14.91 3.37
C VAL A 117 -8.56 13.75 4.35
N ASP A 118 -9.79 13.64 4.84
CA ASP A 118 -10.28 12.51 5.63
C ASP A 118 -10.00 11.19 4.91
N GLU A 119 -9.42 10.21 5.60
CA GLU A 119 -9.06 8.89 5.06
C GLU A 119 -10.25 8.08 4.51
N THR A 120 -11.48 8.42 4.92
CA THR A 120 -12.72 7.85 4.36
C THR A 120 -13.13 8.46 3.02
N LYS A 121 -12.44 9.51 2.58
CA LYS A 121 -12.62 10.18 1.29
C LYS A 121 -11.45 9.87 0.36
N ARG A 122 -11.63 10.21 -0.91
CA ARG A 122 -10.61 10.05 -1.94
C ARG A 122 -9.81 11.34 -2.09
N ALA A 123 -8.54 11.37 -1.67
CA ALA A 123 -7.59 12.39 -2.11
C ALA A 123 -7.11 12.13 -3.55
N TRP A 124 -6.64 13.18 -4.25
CA TRP A 124 -6.21 13.09 -5.65
C TRP A 124 -4.68 13.22 -5.75
N HIS A 125 -3.96 12.14 -5.41
CA HIS A 125 -2.49 12.14 -5.34
C HIS A 125 -1.83 11.19 -6.34
N ALA A 126 -2.38 9.99 -6.56
CA ALA A 126 -1.77 8.97 -7.40
C ALA A 126 -1.88 9.27 -8.91
N GLY A 127 -3.00 9.85 -9.35
CA GLY A 127 -3.30 10.07 -10.77
C GLY A 127 -3.37 8.76 -11.57
N ALA A 128 -3.01 8.80 -12.85
CA ALA A 128 -2.89 7.60 -13.69
C ALA A 128 -1.80 6.67 -13.13
N SER A 129 -2.22 5.57 -12.53
CA SER A 129 -1.38 4.73 -11.68
C SER A 129 -1.86 3.28 -11.71
N LYS A 130 -0.92 2.33 -11.55
CA LYS A 130 -1.24 0.90 -11.54
C LYS A 130 -0.27 0.11 -10.66
N TRP A 131 -0.81 -0.83 -9.89
CA TRP A 131 -0.05 -1.74 -9.04
C TRP A 131 -0.80 -3.05 -8.85
N LYS A 132 -0.14 -4.20 -9.06
CA LYS A 132 -0.75 -5.54 -8.93
C LYS A 132 -2.09 -5.68 -9.68
N ASN A 133 -2.14 -5.17 -10.92
CA ASN A 133 -3.33 -5.14 -11.79
C ASN A 133 -4.49 -4.26 -11.30
N LEU A 134 -4.31 -3.46 -10.23
CA LEU A 134 -5.26 -2.44 -9.83
C LEU A 134 -4.87 -1.10 -10.43
N ASP A 135 -5.80 -0.49 -11.14
CA ASP A 135 -5.67 0.85 -11.70
C ASP A 135 -6.24 1.91 -10.75
N ASN A 136 -5.78 3.14 -10.91
CA ASN A 136 -6.28 4.33 -10.23
C ASN A 136 -6.26 4.20 -8.70
N LEU A 137 -5.04 4.12 -8.15
CA LEU A 137 -4.83 3.81 -6.74
C LEU A 137 -5.45 4.83 -5.78
N ASN A 138 -5.78 6.05 -6.23
CA ASN A 138 -6.54 7.04 -5.44
C ASN A 138 -7.76 6.43 -4.74
N PHE A 139 -8.46 5.47 -5.36
CA PHE A 139 -9.68 4.87 -4.79
C PHE A 139 -9.45 3.96 -3.57
N THR A 140 -8.21 3.51 -3.34
CA THR A 140 -7.90 2.49 -2.34
C THR A 140 -6.58 2.78 -1.61
N SER A 141 -6.08 4.00 -1.69
CA SER A 141 -4.82 4.40 -1.06
C SER A 141 -4.95 5.62 -0.17
N ILE A 142 -4.16 5.62 0.90
CA ILE A 142 -3.76 6.85 1.59
C ILE A 142 -2.53 7.42 0.91
N GLY A 143 -2.48 8.75 0.82
CA GLY A 143 -1.44 9.51 0.16
C GLY A 143 -0.80 10.46 1.14
N ILE A 144 0.53 10.37 1.30
CA ILE A 144 1.31 11.25 2.16
C ILE A 144 2.26 12.05 1.28
N GLU A 145 2.06 13.37 1.29
CA GLU A 145 3.00 14.32 0.69
C GLU A 145 4.03 14.74 1.73
N ILE A 146 5.30 14.78 1.33
CA ILE A 146 6.41 15.17 2.19
C ILE A 146 7.07 16.40 1.57
N VAL A 147 7.19 17.48 2.34
CA VAL A 147 7.87 18.68 1.88
C VAL A 147 9.35 18.38 1.71
N ASN A 148 9.77 18.22 0.46
CA ASN A 148 11.14 17.96 0.07
C ASN A 148 11.35 18.49 -1.35
N SER A 149 12.51 19.08 -1.62
CA SER A 149 12.85 19.66 -2.93
C SER A 149 12.94 18.62 -4.06
N GLY A 150 12.93 17.32 -3.74
CA GLY A 150 12.98 16.23 -4.69
C GLY A 150 14.38 16.09 -5.29
N TYR A 151 14.57 16.66 -6.48
CA TYR A 151 15.89 16.75 -7.12
C TYR A 151 16.04 18.03 -7.94
N THR A 152 17.29 18.47 -8.12
CA THR A 152 17.65 19.53 -9.08
C THR A 152 18.55 18.97 -10.16
N THR A 153 18.59 19.64 -11.32
CA THR A 153 19.52 19.33 -12.41
C THR A 153 20.40 20.54 -12.67
N ASN A 154 21.71 20.42 -12.44
CA ASN A 154 22.68 21.47 -12.66
C ASN A 154 23.77 20.95 -13.61
N GLY A 155 23.89 21.54 -14.80
CA GLY A 155 24.89 21.09 -15.80
C GLY A 155 24.72 19.63 -16.24
N GLY A 156 23.49 19.11 -16.23
CA GLY A 156 23.20 17.69 -16.53
C GLY A 156 23.39 16.72 -15.36
N VAL A 157 23.86 17.20 -14.20
CA VAL A 157 24.00 16.39 -12.99
C VAL A 157 22.73 16.48 -12.17
N ILE A 158 22.15 15.33 -11.84
CA ILE A 158 20.97 15.20 -10.97
C ILE A 158 21.42 15.10 -9.52
N THR A 159 20.90 15.97 -8.66
CA THR A 159 21.14 15.96 -7.22
C THR A 159 19.82 15.78 -6.48
N HIS A 160 19.68 14.67 -5.75
CA HIS A 160 18.52 14.41 -4.88
C HIS A 160 18.73 15.03 -3.49
N TYR A 161 17.63 15.35 -2.79
CA TYR A 161 17.68 15.93 -1.45
C TYR A 161 17.30 14.90 -0.37
N PRO A 162 18.08 14.79 0.73
CA PRO A 162 17.78 13.87 1.81
C PRO A 162 16.59 14.35 2.65
N TYR A 163 16.05 13.46 3.48
CA TYR A 163 15.00 13.75 4.45
C TYR A 163 15.64 13.94 5.84
N PRO A 164 15.48 15.12 6.50
CA PRO A 164 16.00 15.35 7.84
C PRO A 164 15.43 14.38 8.88
N GLU A 165 16.17 14.14 9.97
CA GLU A 165 15.78 13.15 10.98
C GLU A 165 14.44 13.46 11.66
N TYR A 166 14.15 14.74 11.94
CA TYR A 166 12.86 15.13 12.50
C TYR A 166 11.69 14.81 11.56
N GLN A 167 11.88 15.03 10.26
CA GLN A 167 10.90 14.74 9.23
C GLN A 167 10.72 13.23 9.07
N PHE A 168 11.81 12.47 9.08
CA PHE A 168 11.76 11.00 9.02
C PHE A 168 10.99 10.40 10.20
N LYS A 169 11.16 10.92 11.42
CA LYS A 169 10.41 10.46 12.61
C LYS A 169 8.90 10.70 12.49
N LYS A 170 8.49 11.85 11.94
CA LYS A 170 7.08 12.14 11.62
C LYS A 170 6.53 11.11 10.64
N ILE A 171 7.25 10.86 9.55
CA ILE A 171 6.88 9.89 8.51
C ILE A 171 6.77 8.48 9.11
N GLY A 172 7.78 8.01 9.83
CA GLY A 172 7.80 6.68 10.44
C GLY A 172 6.63 6.47 11.39
N SER A 173 6.35 7.46 12.25
CA SER A 173 5.24 7.38 13.22
C SER A 173 3.87 7.35 12.50
N LEU A 174 3.66 8.24 11.54
CA LEU A 174 2.41 8.33 10.77
C LEU A 174 2.15 7.07 9.95
N THR A 175 3.15 6.62 9.21
CA THR A 175 3.01 5.44 8.33
C THR A 175 2.78 4.16 9.14
N LYS A 176 3.45 4.00 10.29
CA LYS A 176 3.23 2.86 11.19
C LYS A 176 1.80 2.81 11.72
N ASP A 177 1.26 3.94 12.12
CA ASP A 177 -0.12 4.02 12.58
C ASP A 177 -1.11 3.64 11.47
N ILE A 178 -1.00 4.25 10.28
CA ILE A 178 -1.85 3.95 9.13
C ILE A 178 -1.77 2.47 8.73
N VAL A 179 -0.56 1.92 8.61
CA VAL A 179 -0.34 0.52 8.22
C VAL A 179 -0.97 -0.45 9.22
N ASN A 180 -0.80 -0.20 10.52
CA ASN A 180 -1.39 -1.06 11.55
C ASN A 180 -2.92 -0.95 11.56
N ARG A 181 -3.46 0.27 11.40
CA ARG A 181 -4.90 0.53 11.46
C ARG A 181 -5.65 -0.16 10.33
N TYR A 182 -5.17 -0.01 9.10
CA TYR A 182 -5.77 -0.60 7.89
C TYR A 182 -5.19 -1.98 7.52
N LYS A 183 -4.26 -2.51 8.32
CA LYS A 183 -3.56 -3.78 8.08
C LYS A 183 -2.96 -3.86 6.67
N ILE A 184 -2.37 -2.76 6.22
CA ILE A 184 -1.80 -2.64 4.88
C ILE A 184 -0.64 -3.62 4.75
N LEU A 185 -0.66 -4.44 3.69
CA LEU A 185 0.43 -5.37 3.43
C LEU A 185 1.76 -4.62 3.16
N PRO A 186 2.91 -5.15 3.60
CA PRO A 186 4.22 -4.53 3.36
C PRO A 186 4.46 -4.10 1.91
N ILE A 187 4.08 -4.94 0.94
CA ILE A 187 4.22 -4.69 -0.51
C ILE A 187 3.24 -3.67 -1.09
N ASN A 188 2.36 -3.12 -0.26
CA ASN A 188 1.39 -2.08 -0.63
C ASN A 188 1.75 -0.72 -0.01
N VAL A 189 2.89 -0.61 0.69
CA VAL A 189 3.52 0.67 1.03
C VAL A 189 4.54 0.97 -0.05
N ILE A 190 4.24 1.96 -0.88
CA ILE A 190 4.88 2.12 -2.19
C ILE A 190 5.19 3.59 -2.49
N ALA A 191 6.16 3.80 -3.37
CA ALA A 191 6.48 5.10 -3.93
C ALA A 191 5.45 5.53 -5.00
N HIS A 192 5.33 6.83 -5.27
CA HIS A 192 4.60 7.28 -6.46
C HIS A 192 5.27 6.78 -7.75
N SER A 193 6.61 6.72 -7.75
CA SER A 193 7.40 6.15 -8.85
C SER A 193 7.12 4.66 -9.09
N ASP A 194 6.71 3.89 -8.08
CA ASP A 194 6.39 2.47 -8.25
C ASP A 194 5.12 2.26 -9.08
N ILE A 195 4.11 3.09 -8.84
CA ILE A 195 2.80 2.99 -9.48
C ILE A 195 2.70 3.80 -10.78
N ALA A 196 3.67 4.67 -11.04
CA ALA A 196 3.76 5.45 -12.26
C ALA A 196 5.20 5.61 -12.77
N PRO A 197 5.91 4.50 -13.08
CA PRO A 197 7.31 4.55 -13.48
C PRO A 197 7.55 5.46 -14.69
N GLY A 198 8.54 6.35 -14.58
CA GLY A 198 8.94 7.29 -15.63
C GLY A 198 8.05 8.53 -15.78
N ARG A 199 6.84 8.55 -15.20
CA ARG A 199 6.06 9.78 -15.01
C ARG A 199 6.40 10.45 -13.69
N LYS A 200 6.72 9.63 -12.68
CA LYS A 200 6.98 10.04 -11.29
C LYS A 200 8.29 9.45 -10.79
N HIS A 201 8.98 10.19 -9.94
CA HIS A 201 10.29 9.86 -9.39
C HIS A 201 10.30 9.88 -7.86
N ASP A 202 9.24 10.38 -7.26
CA ASP A 202 9.06 10.53 -5.82
C ASP A 202 8.71 9.21 -5.12
N PRO A 203 9.10 9.05 -3.84
CA PRO A 203 9.83 10.01 -2.99
C PRO A 203 11.36 10.05 -3.24
N GLY A 204 11.84 9.35 -4.28
CA GLY A 204 13.23 9.38 -4.73
C GLY A 204 14.17 8.42 -3.99
N PRO A 205 15.41 8.27 -4.47
CA PRO A 205 16.39 7.31 -3.95
C PRO A 205 16.92 7.67 -2.55
N LEU A 206 16.75 8.92 -2.10
CA LEU A 206 17.18 9.33 -0.76
C LEU A 206 16.08 9.15 0.29
N PHE A 207 14.88 8.70 -0.09
CA PHE A 207 13.89 8.29 0.88
C PHE A 207 14.38 7.00 1.59
N PRO A 208 14.43 6.97 2.93
CA PRO A 208 15.12 5.91 3.66
C PRO A 208 14.22 4.67 3.87
N TRP A 209 13.81 4.01 2.79
CA TRP A 209 12.92 2.84 2.80
C TRP A 209 13.38 1.73 3.75
N LYS A 210 14.68 1.39 3.73
CA LYS A 210 15.22 0.37 4.63
C LYS A 210 15.08 0.77 6.11
N ARG A 211 15.33 2.05 6.45
CA ARG A 211 15.15 2.54 7.82
C ARG A 211 13.69 2.48 8.23
N LEU A 212 12.77 2.81 7.31
CA LEU A 212 11.34 2.72 7.57
C LEU A 212 10.91 1.27 7.91
N TYR A 213 11.45 0.29 7.17
CA TYR A 213 11.29 -1.13 7.45
C TYR A 213 11.91 -1.53 8.80
N ASP A 214 13.19 -1.21 9.03
CA ASP A 214 13.94 -1.65 10.21
C ASP A 214 13.41 -1.01 11.52
N GLU A 215 13.14 0.30 11.51
CA GLU A 215 12.83 1.08 12.72
C GLU A 215 11.33 1.10 13.06
N TYR A 216 10.46 1.04 12.04
CA TYR A 216 9.02 1.16 12.21
C TYR A 216 8.24 -0.10 11.83
N GLY A 217 8.87 -1.08 11.17
CA GLY A 217 8.20 -2.27 10.67
C GLY A 217 7.26 -1.99 9.49
N VAL A 218 7.55 -0.94 8.71
CA VAL A 218 6.67 -0.43 7.66
C VAL A 218 7.29 -0.68 6.28
N GLY A 219 6.47 -1.19 5.37
CA GLY A 219 6.85 -1.47 3.99
C GLY A 219 7.61 -2.78 3.82
N ALA A 220 7.96 -3.10 2.57
CA ALA A 220 8.66 -4.33 2.23
C ALA A 220 10.18 -4.09 2.18
N TRP A 221 10.94 -5.06 2.70
CA TRP A 221 12.37 -5.18 2.42
C TRP A 221 12.76 -6.66 2.27
N TYR A 222 13.79 -6.93 1.48
CA TYR A 222 14.32 -8.28 1.23
C TYR A 222 15.19 -8.78 2.39
N GLU A 223 15.37 -10.09 2.47
CA GLU A 223 16.39 -10.69 3.35
C GLU A 223 17.75 -10.68 2.67
N GLU A 224 18.78 -10.23 3.39
CA GLU A 224 20.14 -10.16 2.82
C GLU A 224 20.67 -11.55 2.46
N ALA A 225 20.37 -12.58 3.24
CA ALA A 225 20.76 -13.97 2.94
C ALA A 225 20.17 -14.48 1.61
N ASP A 226 18.90 -14.14 1.34
CA ASP A 226 18.25 -14.51 0.08
C ASP A 226 18.83 -13.75 -1.10
N LYS A 227 19.10 -12.44 -0.94
CA LYS A 227 19.79 -11.65 -1.96
C LYS A 227 21.15 -12.29 -2.29
N GLN A 228 21.95 -12.64 -1.29
CA GLN A 228 23.26 -13.28 -1.51
C GLN A 228 23.12 -14.63 -2.22
N SER A 229 22.10 -15.43 -1.89
CA SER A 229 21.82 -16.68 -2.60
C SER A 229 21.43 -16.48 -4.08
N PHE A 230 20.74 -15.38 -4.41
CA PHE A 230 20.41 -15.08 -5.80
C PHE A 230 21.55 -14.42 -6.58
N ILE A 231 22.50 -13.76 -5.90
CA ILE A 231 23.74 -13.27 -6.52
C ILE A 231 24.56 -14.46 -7.06
N THR A 232 24.70 -15.54 -6.29
CA THR A 232 25.52 -16.70 -6.70
C THR A 232 24.92 -17.49 -7.86
N THR A 233 23.63 -17.32 -8.13
CA THR A 233 22.90 -18.00 -9.21
C THR A 233 22.48 -17.03 -10.32
N ALA A 234 22.97 -15.80 -10.28
CA ALA A 234 22.63 -14.78 -11.26
C ALA A 234 23.22 -15.09 -12.64
N PRO A 235 22.58 -14.62 -13.73
CA PRO A 235 23.13 -14.72 -15.07
C PRO A 235 24.50 -14.04 -15.19
N PHE A 236 25.38 -14.61 -16.03
CA PHE A 236 26.65 -13.98 -16.38
C PHE A 236 26.47 -12.77 -17.31
N ILE A 237 25.41 -12.76 -18.11
CA ILE A 237 25.10 -11.74 -19.12
C ILE A 237 23.64 -11.32 -18.94
N PHE A 238 23.39 -10.00 -18.86
CA PHE A 238 22.07 -9.42 -18.58
C PHE A 238 21.34 -8.84 -19.79
N ASP A 239 21.99 -8.73 -20.95
CA ASP A 239 21.40 -8.14 -22.17
C ASP A 239 20.68 -9.17 -23.08
N GLY A 240 20.69 -10.45 -22.70
CA GLY A 240 20.01 -11.51 -23.44
C GLY A 240 18.49 -11.49 -23.23
N GLU A 241 17.74 -11.71 -24.31
CA GLU A 241 16.26 -11.69 -24.34
C GLU A 241 15.62 -12.52 -23.21
N VAL A 242 16.14 -13.72 -22.98
CA VAL A 242 15.63 -14.65 -21.94
C VAL A 242 15.75 -14.02 -20.54
N VAL A 243 16.90 -13.42 -20.24
CA VAL A 243 17.18 -12.79 -18.94
C VAL A 243 16.33 -11.54 -18.75
N ILE A 244 16.22 -10.70 -19.78
CA ILE A 244 15.38 -9.50 -19.74
C ILE A 244 13.91 -9.89 -19.50
N LYS A 245 13.41 -10.89 -20.21
CA LYS A 245 12.02 -11.36 -20.07
C LYS A 245 11.75 -11.92 -18.68
N GLU A 246 12.70 -12.68 -18.12
CA GLU A 246 12.61 -13.17 -16.75
C GLU A 246 12.59 -12.02 -15.74
N PHE A 247 13.45 -11.02 -15.90
CA PHE A 247 13.43 -9.84 -15.03
C PHE A 247 12.11 -9.06 -15.09
N GLN A 248 11.58 -8.83 -16.30
CA GLN A 248 10.27 -8.20 -16.50
C GLN A 248 9.16 -9.01 -15.80
N LYS A 249 9.22 -10.35 -15.88
CA LYS A 249 8.29 -11.24 -15.19
C LYS A 249 8.39 -11.09 -13.67
N GLU A 250 9.59 -10.97 -13.11
CA GLU A 250 9.79 -10.75 -11.67
C GLU A 250 9.26 -9.37 -11.21
N LEU A 251 9.52 -8.30 -11.98
CA LEU A 251 8.95 -6.97 -11.72
C LEU A 251 7.42 -7.00 -11.73
N LYS A 252 6.83 -7.64 -12.74
CA LYS A 252 5.38 -7.80 -12.86
C LYS A 252 4.79 -8.65 -11.74
N LYS A 253 5.46 -9.74 -11.36
CA LYS A 253 5.09 -10.60 -10.23
C LYS A 253 5.07 -9.80 -8.93
N TYR A 254 6.04 -8.90 -8.74
CA TYR A 254 6.10 -8.06 -7.55
C TYR A 254 4.96 -7.04 -7.49
N GLY A 255 4.66 -6.38 -8.61
CA GLY A 255 3.50 -5.49 -8.72
C GLY A 255 3.55 -4.43 -9.82
N TYR A 256 4.70 -4.24 -10.48
CA TYR A 256 4.86 -3.20 -11.49
C TYR A 256 4.03 -3.46 -12.75
N ASP A 257 3.51 -2.39 -13.33
CA ASP A 257 2.87 -2.43 -14.65
C ASP A 257 3.94 -2.51 -15.75
N ILE A 258 4.27 -3.72 -16.18
CA ILE A 258 5.24 -3.96 -17.25
C ILE A 258 4.83 -5.17 -18.11
N THR A 259 5.19 -5.12 -19.39
CA THR A 259 4.99 -6.22 -20.34
C THR A 259 6.28 -7.01 -20.49
N GLU A 260 6.17 -8.34 -20.57
CA GLU A 260 7.29 -9.28 -20.71
C GLU A 260 7.75 -9.38 -22.18
N THR A 261 8.27 -8.28 -22.72
CA THR A 261 8.69 -8.16 -24.13
C THR A 261 9.99 -8.89 -24.45
N GLY A 262 10.85 -9.13 -23.46
CA GLY A 262 12.23 -9.62 -23.66
C GLY A 262 13.20 -8.57 -24.23
N ILE A 263 12.74 -7.34 -24.41
CA ILE A 263 13.54 -6.23 -24.97
C ILE A 263 13.79 -5.21 -23.85
N TRP A 264 15.02 -4.67 -23.79
CA TRP A 264 15.36 -3.58 -22.87
C TRP A 264 14.80 -2.23 -23.36
N ASP A 265 13.48 -2.12 -23.40
CA ASP A 265 12.76 -0.92 -23.85
C ASP A 265 12.74 0.19 -22.79
N ASP A 266 12.26 1.38 -23.18
CA ASP A 266 12.17 2.55 -22.29
C ASP A 266 11.30 2.29 -21.06
N LYS A 267 10.21 1.51 -21.21
CA LYS A 267 9.35 1.11 -20.08
C LYS A 267 10.12 0.24 -19.09
N THR A 268 10.91 -0.72 -19.57
CA THR A 268 11.76 -1.58 -18.75
C THR A 268 12.81 -0.76 -18.01
N LYS A 269 13.51 0.15 -18.72
CA LYS A 269 14.49 1.06 -18.09
C LYS A 269 13.87 1.91 -16.98
N LYS A 270 12.74 2.57 -17.25
CA LYS A 270 12.04 3.44 -16.28
C LYS A 270 11.50 2.67 -15.08
N THR A 271 10.98 1.47 -15.30
CA THR A 271 10.50 0.58 -14.23
C THR A 271 11.66 0.09 -13.37
N THR A 272 12.79 -0.26 -13.99
CA THR A 272 14.02 -0.64 -13.29
C THR A 272 14.52 0.49 -12.41
N GLN A 273 14.54 1.72 -12.92
CA GLN A 273 14.95 2.89 -12.15
C GLN A 273 14.02 3.15 -10.95
N ALA A 274 12.70 3.09 -11.13
CA ALA A 274 11.74 3.23 -10.03
C ALA A 274 11.96 2.16 -8.95
N PHE A 275 12.13 0.90 -9.37
CA PHE A 275 12.48 -0.19 -8.47
C PHE A 275 13.79 0.05 -7.71
N GLN A 276 14.82 0.56 -8.39
CA GLN A 276 16.10 0.88 -7.76
C GLN A 276 15.98 2.06 -6.78
N TYR A 277 15.20 3.09 -7.06
CA TYR A 277 14.93 4.16 -6.08
C TYR A 277 14.39 3.60 -4.76
N HIS A 278 13.53 2.59 -4.83
CA HIS A 278 12.93 1.99 -3.66
C HIS A 278 13.91 1.01 -2.97
N PHE A 279 14.45 0.04 -3.70
CA PHE A 279 15.12 -1.14 -3.10
C PHE A 279 16.63 -1.19 -3.30
N ASN A 280 17.19 -0.42 -4.24
CA ASN A 280 18.63 -0.34 -4.50
C ASN A 280 19.14 1.11 -4.70
N PRO A 281 18.99 1.98 -3.69
CA PRO A 281 19.31 3.41 -3.85
C PRO A 281 20.82 3.70 -4.03
N LYS A 282 21.69 2.68 -3.93
CA LYS A 282 23.12 2.81 -4.23
C LYS A 282 23.39 2.94 -5.74
N LYS A 283 22.50 2.38 -6.58
CA LYS A 283 22.59 2.45 -8.04
C LYS A 283 21.20 2.41 -8.67
N TYR A 284 20.81 3.53 -9.28
CA TYR A 284 19.47 3.79 -9.81
C TYR A 284 19.47 4.34 -11.24
N ASP A 285 20.42 3.89 -12.05
CA ASP A 285 20.59 4.32 -13.45
C ASP A 285 19.57 3.66 -14.41
N GLY A 286 18.71 2.77 -13.91
CA GLY A 286 17.75 2.02 -14.70
C GLY A 286 18.40 0.94 -15.55
N THR A 287 19.60 0.48 -15.21
CA THR A 287 20.24 -0.70 -15.83
C THR A 287 20.02 -1.95 -14.98
N LEU A 288 19.94 -3.12 -15.62
CA LEU A 288 19.92 -4.40 -14.90
C LEU A 288 21.33 -4.81 -14.53
N ASP A 289 21.56 -5.02 -13.24
CA ASP A 289 22.77 -5.63 -12.72
C ASP A 289 22.46 -6.77 -11.75
N VAL A 290 23.52 -7.44 -11.30
CA VAL A 290 23.46 -8.59 -10.42
C VAL A 290 22.72 -8.31 -9.11
N GLU A 291 22.90 -7.12 -8.53
CA GLU A 291 22.27 -6.77 -7.26
C GLU A 291 20.78 -6.49 -7.46
N THR A 292 20.40 -5.72 -8.48
CA THR A 292 19.00 -5.45 -8.84
C THR A 292 18.25 -6.73 -9.17
N TRP A 293 18.87 -7.65 -9.92
CA TRP A 293 18.34 -8.98 -10.22
C TRP A 293 18.08 -9.81 -8.95
N ALA A 294 19.07 -9.85 -8.05
CA ALA A 294 18.96 -10.63 -6.83
C ALA A 294 17.92 -10.05 -5.85
N ILE A 295 17.83 -8.73 -5.76
CA ILE A 295 16.86 -8.03 -4.90
C ILE A 295 15.43 -8.36 -5.30
N ILE A 296 15.06 -8.26 -6.59
CA ILE A 296 13.66 -8.52 -7.00
C ILE A 296 13.27 -9.97 -6.72
N LYS A 297 14.19 -10.93 -6.94
CA LYS A 297 13.95 -12.34 -6.64
C LYS A 297 13.82 -12.60 -5.15
N ALA A 298 14.66 -11.98 -4.31
CA ALA A 298 14.56 -12.07 -2.86
C ALA A 298 13.24 -11.48 -2.33
N LEU A 299 12.79 -10.35 -2.88
CA LEU A 299 11.50 -9.77 -2.56
C LEU A 299 10.34 -10.70 -2.95
N ASN A 300 10.35 -11.25 -4.15
CA ASN A 300 9.31 -12.18 -4.58
C ASN A 300 9.32 -13.48 -3.77
N LYS A 301 10.49 -14.01 -3.40
CA LYS A 301 10.58 -15.15 -2.49
C LYS A 301 9.90 -14.89 -1.15
N LYS A 302 10.08 -13.69 -0.59
CA LYS A 302 9.54 -13.32 0.73
C LYS A 302 8.04 -12.99 0.70
N TYR A 303 7.58 -12.26 -0.31
CA TYR A 303 6.23 -11.67 -0.30
C TYR A 303 5.27 -12.23 -1.36
N ASN A 304 5.78 -12.95 -2.35
CA ASN A 304 4.97 -13.58 -3.40
C ASN A 304 5.51 -15.00 -3.69
N PRO A 305 5.63 -15.90 -2.68
CA PRO A 305 6.19 -17.23 -2.90
C PRO A 305 5.45 -17.98 -4.01
#